data_AF-A0A7X0AAG2-F1
#
_entry.id   AF-A0A7X0AAG2-F1
#
_cell.length_a   1.000
_cell.length_b   1.000
_cell.length_c   1.000
_cell.angle_alpha   90.00
_cell.angle_beta   90.00
_cell.angle_gamma   90.00
#
_symmetry.space_group_name_H-M   'P 1'
#
loop_
_entity.id
_entity.type
_entity.pdbx_description
1 polymer ?
#
loop_
_entity_poly.entity_id
_entity_poly.type
_entity_poly.pdbx_seq_one_letter_code
_entity_poly.pdbx_strand_id
1 'polypeptide(L)'
;MNQINAIINEVKKALASKLKEIEIIGDGMITFVKEDFKNRQMEVIAFEANIRKKAKEPCIKTELITKCKNDAQELIIAINKIKVA
;
A
#
# COMPACT_ATOMS: atom_id res chain seq x y z
N MET A 1 -1.23 7.64 17.33
CA MET A 1 -2.07 6.73 16.50
C MET A 1 -2.62 7.42 15.25
N ASN A 2 -3.07 8.69 15.32
CA ASN A 2 -3.58 9.42 14.13
C ASN A 2 -2.60 9.48 12.94
N GLN A 3 -1.30 9.69 13.18
CA GLN A 3 -0.32 9.75 12.08
C GLN A 3 -0.10 8.40 11.38
N ILE A 4 -0.03 7.29 12.13
CA ILE A 4 0.09 5.95 11.56
C ILE A 4 -1.14 5.61 10.72
N ASN A 5 -2.33 5.94 11.21
CA ASN A 5 -3.56 5.73 10.46
C ASN A 5 -3.61 6.59 9.18
N ALA A 6 -3.10 7.83 9.23
CA ALA A 6 -2.97 8.67 8.04
C ALA A 6 -2.07 8.02 6.98
N ILE A 7 -0.91 7.50 7.39
CA ILE A 7 0.03 6.81 6.48
C ILE A 7 -0.62 5.55 5.87
N ILE A 8 -1.29 4.73 6.68
CA ILE A 8 -2.00 3.54 6.17
C ILE A 8 -3.09 3.95 5.15
N ASN A 9 -3.81 5.03 5.44
CA ASN A 9 -4.85 5.53 4.55
C ASN A 9 -4.28 6.06 3.22
N GLU A 10 -3.09 6.67 3.21
CA GLU A 10 -2.42 7.09 1.98
C GLU A 10 -2.09 5.90 1.08
N VAL A 11 -1.52 4.83 1.66
CA VAL A 11 -1.22 3.60 0.91
C VAL A 11 -2.50 2.98 0.33
N LYS A 12 -3.58 2.91 1.13
CA LYS A 12 -4.88 2.40 0.66
C LYS A 12 -5.48 3.26 -0.45
N LYS A 13 -5.33 4.58 -0.37
CA LYS A 13 -5.77 5.50 -1.43
C LYS A 13 -5.01 5.27 -2.72
N ALA A 14 -3.69 5.06 -2.67
CA ALA A 14 -2.90 4.73 -3.85
C ALA A 14 -3.37 3.41 -4.49
N LEU A 15 -3.59 2.38 -3.68
CA LEU A 15 -4.12 1.09 -4.14
C LEU A 15 -5.51 1.22 -4.78
N ALA A 16 -6.41 2.00 -4.17
CA ALA A 16 -7.75 2.25 -4.70
C ALA A 16 -7.72 3.09 -5.98
N SER A 17 -6.81 4.07 -6.09
CA SER A 17 -6.62 4.83 -7.33
C SER A 17 -6.15 3.92 -8.46
N LYS A 18 -5.17 3.06 -8.18
CA LYS A 18 -4.65 2.12 -9.18
C LYS A 18 -5.69 1.10 -9.61
N LEU A 19 -6.57 0.64 -8.71
CA LEU A 19 -7.71 -0.21 -9.07
C LEU A 19 -8.63 0.49 -10.06
N LYS A 20 -8.95 1.78 -9.87
CA LYS A 20 -9.79 2.53 -10.81
C LYS A 20 -9.14 2.64 -12.19
N GLU A 21 -7.84 2.91 -12.24
CA GLU A 21 -7.09 2.94 -13.52
C GLU A 21 -7.16 1.58 -14.24
N ILE A 22 -7.03 0.51 -13.48
CA ILE A 22 -7.17 -0.87 -13.95
C ILE A 22 -8.59 -1.15 -14.48
N GLU A 23 -9.62 -0.77 -13.73
CA GLU A 23 -11.02 -1.03 -14.09
C GLU A 23 -11.46 -0.26 -15.34
N ILE A 24 -10.90 0.93 -15.59
CA ILE A 24 -11.17 1.72 -16.80
C ILE A 24 -10.77 0.97 -18.07
N ILE A 25 -9.73 0.13 -18.02
CA ILE A 25 -9.29 -0.68 -19.17
C ILE A 25 -10.23 -1.87 -19.41
N GLY A 26 -11.00 -2.28 -18.39
CA GLY A 26 -11.97 -3.36 -18.48
C GLY A 26 -11.34 -4.73 -18.80
N ASP A 27 -12.07 -5.56 -19.55
CA ASP A 27 -11.65 -6.93 -19.88
C ASP A 27 -10.43 -7.01 -20.82
N GLY A 28 -10.00 -5.89 -21.41
CA GLY A 28 -8.76 -5.79 -22.19
C GLY A 28 -7.47 -5.91 -21.35
N MET A 29 -7.61 -6.04 -20.03
CA MET A 29 -6.51 -6.10 -19.10
C MET A 29 -5.71 -7.41 -19.20
N ILE A 30 -4.39 -7.27 -19.36
CA ILE A 30 -3.44 -8.39 -19.38
C ILE A 30 -3.42 -9.09 -18.01
N THR A 31 -3.50 -10.43 -17.98
CA THR A 31 -3.45 -11.26 -16.75
C THR A 31 -2.31 -10.87 -15.81
N PHE A 32 -1.14 -10.54 -16.38
CA PHE A 32 0.02 -10.07 -15.63
C PHE A 32 -0.27 -8.82 -14.77
N VAL A 33 -1.03 -7.85 -15.28
CA VAL A 33 -1.38 -6.64 -14.53
C VAL A 33 -2.33 -6.97 -13.37
N LYS A 34 -3.23 -7.96 -13.54
CA LYS A 34 -4.13 -8.43 -12.48
C LYS A 34 -3.34 -9.09 -11.35
N GLU A 35 -2.38 -9.94 -11.70
CA GLU A 35 -1.51 -10.61 -10.74
C GLU A 35 -0.60 -9.62 -10.00
N ASP A 36 0.04 -8.70 -10.72
CA ASP A 36 0.87 -7.65 -10.12
C ASP A 36 0.07 -6.80 -9.14
N PHE A 37 -1.15 -6.41 -9.52
CA PHE A 37 -2.04 -5.67 -8.63
C PHE A 37 -2.41 -6.48 -7.39
N LYS A 38 -2.79 -7.75 -7.54
CA LYS A 38 -3.11 -8.65 -6.42
C LYS A 38 -1.93 -8.82 -5.46
N ASN A 39 -0.71 -8.91 -6.00
CA ASN A 39 0.51 -8.96 -5.18
C ASN A 39 0.66 -7.69 -4.34
N ARG A 40 0.42 -6.50 -4.93
CA ARG A 40 0.44 -5.25 -4.15
C ARG A 40 -0.67 -5.17 -3.11
N GLN A 41 -1.87 -5.71 -3.39
CA GLN A 41 -2.92 -5.80 -2.37
C GLN A 41 -2.45 -6.60 -1.15
N MET A 42 -1.79 -7.74 -1.37
CA MET A 42 -1.25 -8.58 -0.30
C MET A 42 -0.16 -7.85 0.51
N GLU A 43 0.73 -7.12 -0.17
CA GLU A 43 1.76 -6.31 0.49
C GLU A 43 1.15 -5.21 1.37
N VAL A 44 0.10 -4.53 0.91
CA VAL A 44 -0.62 -3.51 1.70
C VAL A 44 -1.27 -4.10 2.95
N ILE A 45 -1.85 -5.30 2.84
CA ILE A 45 -2.41 -6.03 3.99
C ILE A 45 -1.30 -6.39 4.99
N ALA A 46 -0.18 -6.93 4.50
CA ALA A 46 0.95 -7.29 5.34
C ALA A 46 1.56 -6.08 6.06
N PHE A 47 1.71 -4.95 5.34
CA PHE A 47 2.15 -3.67 5.88
C PHE A 47 1.25 -3.20 7.02
N GLU A 48 -0.07 -3.18 6.81
CA GLU A 48 -1.04 -2.77 7.82
C GLU A 48 -0.99 -3.67 9.07
N ALA A 49 -0.94 -4.99 8.88
CA ALA A 49 -0.85 -5.95 9.97
C ALA A 49 0.43 -5.75 10.80
N ASN A 50 1.58 -5.56 10.13
CA ASN A 50 2.87 -5.37 10.77
C ASN A 50 2.90 -4.09 11.62
N ILE A 51 2.42 -2.97 11.06
CA ILE A 51 2.40 -1.69 11.79
C ILE A 51 1.42 -1.73 12.96
N ARG A 52 0.25 -2.33 12.79
CA ARG A 52 -0.72 -2.49 13.89
C ARG A 52 -0.17 -3.36 15.01
N LYS A 53 0.64 -4.37 14.70
CA LYS A 53 1.34 -5.18 15.71
C LYS A 53 2.39 -4.33 16.44
N LYS A 54 3.28 -3.67 15.71
CA LYS A 54 4.36 -2.83 16.28
C LYS A 54 3.83 -1.63 17.07
N ALA A 55 2.69 -1.06 16.69
CA ALA A 55 2.07 0.04 17.40
C ALA A 55 1.54 -0.35 18.80
N LYS A 56 1.44 -1.65 19.11
CA LYS A 56 1.10 -2.18 20.44
C LYS A 56 2.33 -2.42 21.32
N GLU A 57 3.53 -2.44 20.74
CA GLU A 57 4.77 -2.64 21.47
C GLU A 57 5.25 -1.30 22.07
N PRO A 58 5.92 -1.32 23.24
CA PRO A 58 6.52 -0.14 23.86
C PRO A 58 7.78 0.28 23.10
N CYS A 59 7.63 0.69 21.84
CA CYS A 59 8.70 1.21 21.00
C CYS A 59 8.72 2.74 21.01
N ILE A 60 9.87 3.33 20.66
CA ILE A 60 10.01 4.78 20.46
C ILE A 60 9.09 5.19 19.30
N LYS A 61 7.98 5.86 19.64
CA LYS A 61 6.91 6.22 18.68
C LYS A 61 7.44 6.91 17.43
N THR A 62 8.49 7.73 17.55
CA THR A 62 9.08 8.50 16.46
C THR A 62 9.76 7.61 15.42
N GLU A 63 10.57 6.63 15.85
CA GLU A 63 11.26 5.70 14.94
C GLU A 63 10.28 4.82 14.19
N LEU A 64 9.22 4.36 14.87
CA LEU A 64 8.13 3.60 14.25
C LEU A 64 7.43 4.43 13.17
N ILE A 65 7.17 5.72 13.42
CA ILE A 65 6.53 6.61 12.44
C ILE A 65 7.44 6.83 11.24
N THR A 66 8.74 7.09 11.44
CA THR A 66 9.70 7.27 10.33
C THR A 66 9.79 6.02 9.48
N LYS A 67 9.92 4.84 10.10
CA LYS A 67 9.93 3.57 9.37
C LYS A 67 8.63 3.32 8.60
N CYS A 68 7.49 3.58 9.25
CA CYS A 68 6.17 3.46 8.63
C CYS A 68 6.03 4.35 7.39
N LYS A 69 6.56 5.59 7.43
CA LYS A 69 6.58 6.49 6.27
C LYS A 69 7.43 5.95 5.13
N ASN A 70 8.64 5.46 5.42
CA ASN A 70 9.53 4.91 4.39
C ASN A 70 8.92 3.68 3.73
N ASP A 71 8.47 2.71 4.55
CA ASP A 71 7.82 1.49 4.07
C ASP A 71 6.56 1.82 3.22
N ALA A 72 5.77 2.81 3.64
CA ALA A 72 4.60 3.28 2.89
C ALA A 72 4.99 3.91 1.55
N GLN A 73 6.04 4.73 1.53
CA GLN A 73 6.49 5.42 0.33
C GLN A 73 7.02 4.44 -0.72
N GLU A 74 7.78 3.43 -0.29
CA GLU A 74 8.23 2.33 -1.16
C GLU A 74 7.04 1.58 -1.77
N LEU A 75 6.03 1.27 -0.96
CA LEU A 75 4.85 0.55 -1.41
C LEU A 75 3.99 1.37 -2.38
N ILE A 76 3.83 2.68 -2.13
CA ILE A 76 3.15 3.60 -3.06
C ILE A 76 3.89 3.66 -4.40
N ILE A 77 5.22 3.77 -4.38
CA ILE A 77 6.03 3.73 -5.60
C ILE A 77 5.82 2.41 -6.36
N ALA A 78 5.79 1.28 -5.65
CA ALA A 78 5.59 -0.03 -6.24
C ALA A 78 4.19 -0.20 -6.85
N ILE A 79 3.14 0.31 -6.19
CA ILE A 79 1.77 0.37 -6.73
C ILE A 79 1.74 1.22 -7.99
N ASN A 80 2.36 2.40 -7.97
CA ASN A 80 2.36 3.33 -9.10
C ASN A 80 3.13 2.82 -10.32
N LYS A 81 4.07 1.89 -10.12
CA LYS A 81 4.83 1.23 -11.20
C LYS A 81 4.02 0.18 -11.96
N ILE A 82 2.84 -0.24 -11.46
CA ILE A 82 1.94 -1.11 -12.23
C ILE A 82 1.55 -0.36 -13.51
N LYS A 83 2.06 -0.83 -14.64
CA LYS A 83 1.77 -0.29 -15.97
C LYS A 83 0.42 -0.82 -16.41
N VAL A 84 -0.55 0.08 -16.38
CA VAL A 84 -1.86 -0.09 -16.97
C VAL A 84 -1.76 0.47 -18.39
N ALA A 85 -1.89 -0.40 -19.38
CA ALA A 85 -1.65 -0.11 -20.80
C ALA A 85 -2.84 0.61 -21.45
#